data_AF-A0A498QVI3-F1
#
_entry.id   AF-A0A498QVI3-F1
#
_cell.length_a   1.000
_cell.length_b   1.000
_cell.length_c   1.000
_cell.angle_alpha   90.00
_cell.angle_beta   90.00
_cell.angle_gamma   90.00
#
_symmetry.space_group_name_H-M   'P 1'
#
loop_
_entity.id
_entity.type
_entity.pdbx_description
1 polymer ?
#
loop_
_entity_poly.entity_id
_entity_poly.type
_entity_poly.pdbx_seq_one_letter_code
_entity_poly.pdbx_strand_id
1 'polypeptide(L)'
;MHAGELETSILLATHPDYLRDGWQTSDHTANDRRYLTSLGSHAYTPTGVIGSPSQATEIKGKQALDHLGANAATLIELLTRQ
;
A
#
# COMPACT_ATOMS: atom_id res chain seq x y z
N MET A 1 -0.44 -0.48 -7.77
CA MET A 1 -0.03 0.74 -7.03
C MET A 1 1.07 0.31 -6.07
N HIS A 2 2.04 1.18 -5.78
CA HIS A 2 3.10 0.91 -4.79
C HIS A 2 3.48 2.21 -4.05
N ALA A 3 3.75 2.10 -2.75
CA ALA A 3 3.78 3.21 -1.80
C ALA A 3 2.57 4.16 -1.96
N GLY A 4 1.40 3.58 -2.27
CA GLY A 4 0.17 4.32 -2.55
C GLY A 4 -0.66 4.58 -1.29
N GLU A 5 -1.92 4.97 -1.50
CA GLU A 5 -2.88 5.27 -0.43
C GLU A 5 -3.01 4.14 0.60
N LEU A 6 -3.16 2.89 0.15
CA LEU A 6 -3.35 1.73 1.03
C LEU A 6 -2.14 1.46 1.94
N GLU A 7 -0.95 1.30 1.35
CA GLU A 7 0.28 0.99 2.09
C GLU A 7 0.63 2.13 3.06
N THR A 8 0.49 3.37 2.62
CA THR A 8 0.73 4.56 3.47
C THR A 8 -0.28 4.62 4.61
N SER A 9 -1.56 4.30 4.34
CA SER A 9 -2.60 4.26 5.39
C SER A 9 -2.29 3.18 6.43
N ILE A 10 -1.82 1.99 6.01
CA ILE A 10 -1.41 0.92 6.93
C ILE A 10 -0.23 1.36 7.81
N LEU A 11 0.77 2.04 7.24
CA LEU A 11 1.88 2.58 8.02
C LEU A 11 1.40 3.66 9.01
N LEU A 12 0.53 4.59 8.59
CA LEU A 12 -0.08 5.58 9.48
C LEU A 12 -0.77 4.91 10.69
N ALA A 13 -1.47 3.81 10.45
CA ALA A 13 -2.23 3.09 11.49
C ALA A 13 -1.36 2.29 12.48
N THR A 14 -0.14 1.89 12.10
CA THR A 14 0.64 0.90 12.86
C THR A 14 2.04 1.36 13.23
N HIS A 15 2.73 2.02 12.30
CA HIS A 15 4.14 2.41 12.40
C HIS A 15 4.37 3.76 11.71
N PRO A 16 3.71 4.84 12.18
CA PRO A 16 3.78 6.14 11.51
C PRO A 16 5.22 6.69 11.39
N ASP A 17 6.10 6.32 12.32
CA ASP A 17 7.51 6.73 12.34
C ASP A 17 8.33 6.18 11.15
N TYR A 18 7.79 5.22 10.40
CA TYR A 18 8.43 4.66 9.20
C TYR A 18 8.04 5.40 7.91
N LEU A 19 7.18 6.41 8.00
CA LEU A 19 6.88 7.29 6.88
C LEU A 19 7.96 8.37 6.76
N ARG A 20 8.63 8.39 5.61
CA ARG A 20 9.63 9.42 5.29
C ARG A 20 8.96 10.78 5.08
N ASP A 21 9.59 11.84 5.56
CA ASP A 21 9.19 13.23 5.28
C ASP A 21 8.91 13.48 3.79
N GLY A 22 7.83 14.21 3.51
CA GLY A 22 7.41 14.55 2.14
C GLY A 22 6.49 13.52 1.47
N TRP A 23 6.12 12.43 2.16
CA TRP A 23 5.18 11.44 1.62
C TRP A 23 3.83 12.05 1.22
N GLN A 24 3.38 13.09 1.92
CA GLN A 24 2.08 13.75 1.69
C GLN A 24 1.97 14.41 0.31
N THR A 25 3.09 14.70 -0.34
CA THR A 25 3.15 15.34 -1.67
C THR A 25 3.82 14.46 -2.72
N SER A 26 4.02 13.17 -2.42
CA SER A 26 4.79 12.24 -3.25
C SER A 26 3.95 11.47 -4.26
N ASP A 27 2.75 11.97 -4.58
CA ASP A 27 1.85 11.34 -5.55
C ASP A 27 2.50 11.21 -6.92
N HIS A 28 2.43 10.01 -7.50
CA HIS A 28 2.97 9.73 -8.81
C HIS A 28 2.17 8.67 -9.54
N THR A 29 1.82 8.94 -10.80
CA THR A 29 1.09 8.01 -11.65
C THR A 29 1.96 7.50 -12.78
N ALA A 30 1.98 6.18 -12.96
CA ALA A 30 2.54 5.53 -14.13
C ALA A 30 1.50 4.52 -14.65
N ASN A 31 0.60 4.97 -15.52
CA ASN A 31 -0.48 4.14 -16.03
C ASN A 31 0.03 3.09 -17.01
N ASP A 32 0.90 3.48 -17.94
CA ASP A 32 1.55 2.55 -18.84
C ASP A 32 2.81 1.96 -18.19
N ARG A 33 2.74 0.67 -17.87
CA ARG A 33 3.81 -0.11 -17.22
C ARG A 33 4.05 -1.44 -17.93
N ARG A 34 3.81 -1.50 -19.25
CA ARG A 34 3.83 -2.76 -20.02
C ARG A 34 5.16 -3.53 -20.01
N TYR A 35 6.27 -2.89 -19.63
CA TYR A 35 7.59 -3.51 -19.52
C TYR A 35 8.13 -3.52 -18.08
N LEU A 36 7.25 -3.37 -17.07
CA LEU A 36 7.62 -3.31 -15.66
C LEU A 36 8.45 -4.52 -15.20
N THR A 37 8.14 -5.71 -15.67
CA THR A 37 8.84 -6.95 -15.30
C THR A 37 10.25 -7.05 -15.89
N SER A 38 10.53 -6.33 -16.98
CA SER A 38 11.84 -6.31 -17.64
C SER A 38 12.70 -5.13 -17.21
N LEU A 39 12.09 -3.95 -17.04
CA LEU A 39 12.80 -2.70 -16.73
C LEU A 39 12.80 -2.38 -15.22
N GLY A 40 11.92 -2.99 -14.43
CA GLY A 40 11.74 -2.66 -13.01
C GLY A 40 11.04 -1.31 -12.79
N SER A 41 10.75 -1.00 -11.52
CA SER A 41 9.99 0.21 -11.13
C SER A 41 10.72 1.51 -11.41
N HIS A 42 12.06 1.51 -11.41
CA HIS A 42 12.88 2.70 -11.62
C HIS A 42 12.62 3.40 -12.97
N ALA A 43 12.22 2.64 -14.00
CA ALA A 43 11.87 3.17 -15.30
C ALA A 43 10.53 3.93 -15.31
N TYR A 44 9.73 3.79 -14.25
CA TYR A 44 8.37 4.31 -14.14
C TYR A 44 8.18 5.30 -13.00
N THR A 45 9.14 5.40 -12.07
CA THR A 45 9.09 6.36 -10.96
C THR A 45 10.49 6.66 -10.43
N PRO A 46 10.82 7.94 -10.19
CA PRO A 46 12.10 8.32 -9.59
C PRO A 46 12.15 8.08 -8.07
N THR A 47 10.98 8.01 -7.40
CA THR A 47 10.88 7.89 -5.94
C THR A 47 10.53 6.49 -5.46
N GLY A 48 10.12 5.60 -6.38
CA GLY A 48 9.51 4.32 -6.05
C GLY A 48 8.00 4.39 -5.83
N VAL A 49 7.43 5.60 -5.66
CA VAL A 49 5.99 5.77 -5.52
C VAL A 49 5.30 5.60 -6.88
N ILE A 50 4.27 4.76 -6.90
CA ILE A 50 3.30 4.67 -8.00
C ILE A 50 1.91 4.58 -7.37
N GLY A 51 1.39 5.74 -6.97
CA GLY A 51 0.06 5.92 -6.41
C GLY A 51 -0.11 7.27 -5.72
N SER A 52 -1.13 7.36 -4.87
CA SER A 52 -1.49 8.59 -4.16
C SER A 52 -1.34 8.46 -2.64
N PRO A 53 -0.11 8.42 -2.10
CA PRO A 53 0.10 8.48 -0.65
C PRO A 53 -0.55 9.73 -0.01
N SER A 54 -0.70 10.86 -0.73
CA SER A 54 -1.36 12.07 -0.22
C SER A 54 -2.79 11.85 0.28
N GLN A 55 -3.48 10.81 -0.22
CA GLN A 55 -4.86 10.48 0.14
C GLN A 55 -4.95 9.54 1.35
N ALA A 56 -3.82 9.11 1.90
CA ALA A 56 -3.77 8.16 2.99
C ALA A 56 -4.25 8.77 4.30
N THR A 57 -4.92 7.96 5.11
CA THR A 57 -5.31 8.33 6.48
C THR A 57 -5.13 7.15 7.42
N GLU A 58 -4.87 7.43 8.70
CA GLU A 58 -4.80 6.40 9.74
C GLU A 58 -6.10 5.56 9.81
N ILE A 59 -7.26 6.21 9.65
CA ILE A 59 -8.58 5.57 9.69
C ILE A 59 -8.70 4.52 8.58
N LYS A 60 -8.28 4.86 7.34
CA LYS A 60 -8.29 3.92 6.22
C LYS A 60 -7.38 2.73 6.50
N GLY A 61 -6.26 2.95 7.17
CA GLY A 61 -5.31 1.90 7.55
C GLY A 61 -5.91 0.91 8.55
N LYS A 62 -6.53 1.42 9.61
CA LYS A 62 -7.24 0.61 10.60
C LYS A 62 -8.33 -0.24 9.96
N GLN A 63 -9.19 0.39 9.15
CA GLN A 63 -10.27 -0.30 8.42
C GLN A 63 -9.74 -1.38 7.47
N ALA A 64 -8.63 -1.12 6.76
CA ALA A 64 -8.01 -2.10 5.90
C ALA A 64 -7.47 -3.30 6.68
N LEU A 65 -6.79 -3.07 7.81
CA LEU A 65 -6.26 -4.14 8.66
C LEU A 65 -7.36 -4.98 9.29
N ASP A 66 -8.43 -4.35 9.79
CA ASP A 66 -9.59 -5.05 10.35
C ASP A 66 -10.25 -5.95 9.30
N HIS A 67 -10.47 -5.41 8.10
CA HIS A 67 -11.07 -6.17 7.00
C HIS A 67 -10.17 -7.35 6.57
N LEU A 68 -8.87 -7.10 6.37
CA LEU A 68 -7.92 -8.15 5.99
C LEU A 68 -7.83 -9.24 7.08
N GLY A 69 -7.77 -8.84 8.35
CA GLY A 69 -7.71 -9.77 9.49
C GLY A 69 -8.96 -10.66 9.57
N ALA A 70 -10.15 -10.08 9.45
CA ALA A 70 -11.41 -10.84 9.49
C ALA A 70 -11.53 -11.86 8.34
N ASN A 71 -11.17 -11.45 7.12
CA ASN A 71 -11.20 -12.35 5.96
C ASN A 71 -10.12 -13.44 6.05
N ALA A 72 -8.90 -13.09 6.48
CA ALA A 72 -7.84 -14.06 6.69
C ALA A 72 -8.24 -15.11 7.73
N ALA A 73 -8.82 -14.70 8.86
CA ALA A 73 -9.34 -15.61 9.88
C ALA A 73 -10.37 -16.59 9.30
N THR A 74 -11.29 -16.09 8.46
CA THR A 74 -12.31 -16.92 7.79
C THR A 74 -11.67 -17.95 6.87
N LEU A 75 -10.70 -17.55 6.05
CA LEU A 75 -10.00 -18.46 5.13
C LEU A 75 -9.17 -19.50 5.89
N ILE A 76 -8.48 -19.10 6.95
CA ILE A 76 -7.71 -20.02 7.80
C ILE A 76 -8.65 -21.05 8.40
N GLU A 77 -9.77 -20.64 8.99
CA GLU A 77 -10.77 -21.54 9.56
C GLU A 77 -11.26 -22.59 8.56
N LEU A 78 -11.57 -22.18 7.32
CA LEU A 78 -12.00 -23.09 6.26
C LEU A 78 -10.91 -24.08 5.85
N LEU A 79 -9.65 -23.65 5.81
CA LEU A 79 -8.53 -24.47 5.34
C LEU A 79 -7.94 -25.38 6.44
N THR A 80 -8.16 -25.06 7.71
CA THR A 80 -7.55 -25.78 8.84
C THR A 80 -8.53 -26.60 9.67
N ARG A 81 -9.84 -26.48 9.46
CA ARG A 81 -10.82 -27.38 10.12
C ARG A 81 -10.74 -28.78 9.52
N GLN A 82 -10.33 -29.75 10.34
CA GLN A 82 -10.58 -31.18 10.13
C GLN A 82 -11.99 -31.53 10.58
#